data_AF-A0A843RKT5-F1
#
_entry.id   AF-A0A843RKT5-F1
#
_cell.length_a   1.000
_cell.length_b   1.000
_cell.length_c   1.000
_cell.angle_alpha   90.00
_cell.angle_beta   90.00
_cell.angle_gamma   90.00
#
_symmetry.space_group_name_H-M   'P 1'
#
loop_
_entity.id
_entity.type
_entity.pdbx_description
1 polymer ?
#
loop_
_entity_poly.entity_id
_entity_poly.type
_entity_poly.pdbx_seq_one_letter_code
_entity_poly.pdbx_strand_id
1 'polypeptide(L)'
;FTTALPPHVAAGALAGVRHLKASDAERRQHQAKAAHVKQLLREAGLRVMPSQSHIVPVLVGDAALCKQASDILLDRYGIYIQPINYPTV
;
A
#
# COMPACT_ATOMS: atom_id res chain seq x y z
N PHE A 1 14.79 -26.83 8.83
CA PHE A 1 13.70 -27.82 8.96
C PHE A 1 12.43 -27.07 9.31
N THR A 2 11.51 -26.94 8.35
CA THR A 2 10.23 -26.24 8.55
C THR A 2 9.12 -26.98 7.82
N THR A 3 7.88 -26.79 8.25
CA THR A 3 6.69 -27.45 7.72
C THR A 3 6.29 -26.85 6.37
N ALA A 4 5.80 -27.69 5.46
CA ALA A 4 5.25 -27.24 4.20
C ALA A 4 3.99 -26.38 4.39
N LEU A 5 3.71 -25.51 3.41
CA LEU A 5 2.48 -24.72 3.40
C LEU A 5 1.24 -25.64 3.35
N PRO A 6 0.13 -25.27 4.04
CA PRO A 6 -1.11 -26.00 3.93
C PRO A 6 -1.59 -26.10 2.46
N PRO A 7 -2.10 -27.27 2.01
CA PRO A 7 -2.46 -27.46 0.61
C PRO A 7 -3.45 -26.43 0.04
N HIS A 8 -4.41 -25.97 0.85
CA HIS A 8 -5.40 -24.98 0.43
C HIS A 8 -4.79 -23.58 0.20
N VAL A 9 -3.77 -23.20 0.99
CA VAL A 9 -3.01 -21.95 0.77
C VAL A 9 -2.26 -22.01 -0.55
N ALA A 10 -1.59 -23.14 -0.82
CA ALA A 10 -0.86 -23.35 -2.07
C ALA A 10 -1.81 -23.33 -3.29
N ALA A 11 -2.98 -23.97 -3.18
CA ALA A 11 -3.99 -23.97 -4.24
C ALA A 11 -4.52 -22.56 -4.55
N GLY A 12 -4.83 -21.77 -3.52
CA GLY A 12 -5.26 -20.37 -3.68
C GLY A 12 -4.20 -19.50 -4.34
N ALA A 13 -2.95 -19.62 -3.91
CA ALA A 13 -1.82 -18.91 -4.51
C ALA A 13 -1.63 -19.29 -5.99
N LEU A 14 -1.71 -20.58 -6.33
CA LEU A 14 -1.58 -21.05 -7.71
C LEU A 14 -2.68 -20.50 -8.62
N ALA A 15 -3.93 -20.48 -8.12
CA ALA A 15 -5.06 -19.90 -8.86
C ALA A 15 -4.84 -18.40 -9.13
N GLY A 16 -4.42 -17.64 -8.12
CA GLY A 16 -4.10 -16.21 -8.27
C GLY A 16 -2.99 -15.95 -9.28
N VAL A 17 -1.90 -16.73 -9.23
CA VAL A 17 -0.79 -16.61 -10.19
C VAL A 17 -1.25 -16.92 -11.62
N ARG A 18 -2.04 -17.98 -11.83
CA ARG A 18 -2.56 -18.33 -13.16
C ARG A 18 -3.43 -17.22 -13.73
N HIS A 19 -4.33 -16.65 -12.92
CA HIS A 19 -5.19 -15.54 -13.31
C HIS A 19 -4.37 -14.30 -13.71
N LEU A 20 -3.46 -13.85 -12.85
CA LEU A 20 -2.67 -12.64 -13.07
C LEU A 20 -1.62 -12.79 -14.19
N LYS A 21 -1.28 -14.01 -14.62
CA LYS A 21 -0.47 -14.24 -15.82
C LYS A 21 -1.24 -13.96 -17.11
N ALA A 22 -2.55 -14.19 -17.12
CA ALA A 22 -3.39 -14.01 -18.31
C ALA A 22 -4.10 -12.65 -18.34
N SER A 23 -4.34 -12.03 -17.18
CA SER A 23 -5.01 -10.72 -17.07
C SER A 23 -4.04 -9.59 -16.72
N ASP A 24 -4.11 -8.51 -17.50
CA ASP A 24 -3.45 -7.23 -17.22
C ASP A 24 -4.40 -6.16 -16.66
N ALA A 25 -5.70 -6.44 -16.58
CA ALA A 25 -6.71 -5.45 -16.20
C ALA A 25 -6.45 -4.89 -14.79
N GLU A 26 -6.11 -5.77 -13.85
CA GLU A 26 -5.81 -5.45 -12.46
C GLU A 26 -4.57 -4.58 -12.36
N ARG A 27 -3.51 -4.90 -13.12
CA ARG A 27 -2.26 -4.11 -13.16
C ARG A 27 -2.52 -2.71 -13.69
N ARG A 28 -3.25 -2.57 -14.79
CA ARG A 28 -3.59 -1.26 -15.36
C ARG A 28 -4.43 -0.43 -14.39
N GLN A 29 -5.46 -1.02 -13.79
CA GLN A 29 -6.31 -0.32 -12.83
C GLN A 29 -5.52 0.10 -11.58
N HIS A 30 -4.64 -0.76 -11.07
CA HIS A 30 -3.79 -0.48 -9.92
C HIS A 30 -2.84 0.70 -10.18
N GLN A 31 -2.16 0.70 -11.34
CA GLN A 31 -1.26 1.80 -11.71
C GLN A 31 -2.02 3.12 -11.90
N ALA A 32 -3.19 3.09 -12.55
CA ALA A 32 -4.03 4.27 -12.71
C ALA A 32 -4.48 4.85 -11.36
N LYS A 33 -4.92 4.00 -10.43
CA LYS A 33 -5.30 4.42 -9.06
C LYS A 33 -4.12 5.01 -8.30
N ALA A 34 -2.95 4.37 -8.34
CA ALA A 34 -1.76 4.88 -7.67
C ALA A 34 -1.33 6.25 -8.22
N ALA A 35 -1.34 6.43 -9.54
CA ALA A 35 -1.04 7.71 -10.17
C ALA A 35 -2.04 8.80 -9.77
N HIS A 36 -3.34 8.47 -9.76
CA HIS A 36 -4.39 9.39 -9.38
C HIS A 36 -4.27 9.84 -7.92
N VAL A 37 -4.05 8.91 -6.98
CA VAL A 37 -3.86 9.25 -5.55
C VAL A 37 -2.60 10.10 -5.35
N LYS A 38 -1.48 9.76 -6.02
CA LYS A 38 -0.26 10.58 -5.97
C LYS A 38 -0.51 12.01 -6.44
N GLN A 39 -1.30 12.19 -7.48
CA GLN A 39 -1.67 13.51 -8.00
C GLN A 39 -2.50 14.28 -6.97
N LEU A 40 -3.61 13.71 -6.49
CA LEU A 40 -4.50 14.37 -5.55
C LEU A 40 -3.79 14.77 -4.25
N LEU A 41 -2.92 13.91 -3.71
CA LEU A 41 -2.17 14.22 -2.49
C LEU A 41 -1.16 15.36 -2.70
N ARG A 42 -0.51 15.42 -3.88
CA ARG A 42 0.38 16.55 -4.22
C ARG A 42 -0.39 17.85 -4.41
N GLU A 43 -1.52 17.80 -5.09
CA GLU A 43 -2.42 18.96 -5.26
C GLU A 43 -2.94 19.47 -3.90
N ALA A 44 -3.16 18.56 -2.94
CA ALA A 44 -3.48 18.90 -1.55
C ALA A 44 -2.28 19.41 -0.72
N GLY A 45 -1.10 19.56 -1.32
CA GLY A 45 0.10 20.09 -0.65
C GLY A 45 0.83 19.09 0.25
N LEU A 46 0.52 17.79 0.18
CA LEU A 46 1.19 16.77 0.98
C LEU A 46 2.53 16.36 0.35
N ARG A 47 3.51 16.03 1.20
CA ARG A 47 4.85 15.61 0.79
C ARG A 47 4.86 14.15 0.33
N VAL A 48 4.37 13.90 -0.87
CA VAL A 48 4.44 12.58 -1.53
C VAL A 48 5.84 12.36 -2.10
N MET A 49 6.56 11.34 -1.65
CA MET A 49 7.91 11.07 -2.16
C MET A 49 7.85 10.60 -3.63
N PRO A 50 8.83 10.98 -4.48
CA PRO A 50 8.91 10.50 -5.85
C PRO A 50 8.98 8.97 -5.92
N SER A 51 8.17 8.37 -6.78
CA SER A 51 8.18 6.92 -7.02
C SER A 51 7.58 6.62 -8.39
N GLN A 52 8.25 5.75 -9.15
CA GLN A 52 7.76 5.18 -10.41
C GLN A 52 6.96 3.88 -10.20
N SER A 53 6.83 3.41 -8.95
CA SER A 53 6.07 2.21 -8.61
C SER A 53 4.62 2.54 -8.24
N HIS A 54 3.84 1.53 -7.87
CA HIS A 54 2.48 1.69 -7.35
C HIS A 54 2.42 2.20 -5.90
N ILE A 55 3.56 2.26 -5.19
CA ILE A 55 3.62 2.69 -3.79
C ILE A 55 3.46 4.22 -3.71
N VAL A 56 2.68 4.71 -2.75
CA VAL A 56 2.36 6.12 -2.51
C VAL A 56 2.87 6.56 -1.12
N PRO A 57 4.17 6.83 -0.97
CA PRO A 57 4.74 7.22 0.31
C PRO A 57 4.46 8.70 0.62
N VAL A 58 3.82 8.99 1.75
CA VAL A 58 3.62 10.36 2.27
C VAL A 58 4.56 10.56 3.45
N LEU A 59 5.50 11.49 3.33
CA LEU A 59 6.48 11.75 4.38
C LEU A 59 5.92 12.67 5.45
N VAL A 60 5.90 12.20 6.70
CA VAL A 60 5.57 13.00 7.88
C VAL A 60 6.82 13.57 8.55
N GLY A 61 7.91 12.79 8.64
CA GLY A 61 9.21 13.23 9.14
C GLY A 61 9.41 13.15 10.66
N ASP A 62 8.33 12.94 11.43
CA ASP A 62 8.38 12.69 12.87
C ASP A 62 7.51 11.46 13.23
N ALA A 63 8.04 10.60 14.10
CA ALA A 63 7.39 9.33 14.42
C ALA A 63 6.10 9.48 15.23
N ALA A 64 6.06 10.42 16.17
CA ALA A 64 4.90 10.68 17.00
C ALA A 64 3.78 11.31 16.17
N LEU A 65 4.12 12.28 15.32
CA LEU A 65 3.17 12.89 14.38
C LEU A 65 2.65 11.88 13.35
N CYS A 66 3.50 10.95 12.89
CA CYS A 66 3.08 9.91 11.95
C CYS A 66 2.03 8.98 12.59
N LYS A 67 2.25 8.56 13.84
CA LYS A 67 1.27 7.78 14.60
C LYS A 67 -0.02 8.58 14.80
N GLN A 68 0.08 9.83 15.24
CA GLN A 68 -1.09 10.68 15.47
C GLN A 68 -1.92 10.86 14.19
N ALA A 69 -1.27 11.06 13.03
CA ALA A 69 -1.95 11.16 11.75
C ALA A 69 -2.70 9.86 11.39
N SER A 70 -2.06 8.70 11.60
CA SER A 70 -2.69 7.40 11.41
C SER A 70 -3.91 7.21 12.31
N ASP A 71 -3.80 7.53 13.60
CA ASP A 71 -4.90 7.40 14.56
C ASP A 71 -6.08 8.30 14.14
N ILE A 72 -5.82 9.55 13.75
CA ILE A 72 -6.86 10.47 13.26
C ILE A 72 -7.53 9.93 12.00
N LEU A 73 -6.75 9.43 11.03
CA LEU A 73 -7.28 8.86 9.79
C LEU A 73 -8.19 7.67 10.07
N LEU A 74 -7.80 6.79 11.00
CA LEU A 74 -8.60 5.64 11.38
C LEU A 74 -9.86 6.05 12.15
N ASP A 75 -9.70 6.78 13.25
CA ASP A 75 -10.79 7.04 14.21
C ASP A 75 -11.84 8.01 13.67
N ARG A 76 -11.42 9.01 12.88
CA ARG A 76 -12.33 10.06 12.38
C ARG A 76 -12.82 9.82 10.96
N TYR A 77 -11.99 9.18 10.13
CA TYR A 77 -12.26 9.05 8.70
C TYR A 77 -12.42 7.60 8.25
N GLY A 78 -12.20 6.62 9.12
CA GLY A 78 -12.29 5.19 8.77
C GLY A 78 -11.20 4.74 7.80
N ILE A 79 -10.09 5.49 7.71
CA ILE A 79 -8.97 5.23 6.79
C ILE A 79 -7.83 4.59 7.57
N TYR A 80 -7.62 3.29 7.38
CA TYR A 80 -6.51 2.57 8.00
C TYR A 80 -5.23 2.69 7.16
N ILE A 81 -4.22 3.38 7.70
CA ILE A 81 -2.87 3.46 7.13
C ILE A 81 -1.86 3.37 8.27
N GLN A 82 -1.10 2.27 8.34
CA GLN A 82 -0.12 2.03 9.40
C GLN A 82 1.02 3.07 9.36
N PRO A 83 1.41 3.69 10.50
CA PRO A 83 2.60 4.53 10.56
C PRO A 83 3.86 3.67 10.43
N ILE A 84 4.79 4.09 9.55
CA ILE A 84 6.06 3.40 9.34
C ILE A 84 7.18 4.26 9.93
N ASN A 85 7.86 3.72 10.95
CA ASN A 85 8.90 4.39 11.72
C ASN A 85 10.13 3.46 11.86
N TYR A 86 11.20 3.94 12.50
CA TYR A 86 12.36 3.12 12.89
C TYR A 86 11.90 1.83 13.63
N PRO A 87 12.49 0.65 13.37
CA PRO A 87 13.65 0.39 12.49
C PRO A 87 13.28 0.02 11.04
N THR A 88 12.01 0.13 10.64
CA THR A 88 11.57 -0.24 9.28
C THR A 88 12.06 0.75 8.22
N VAL A 89 12.19 2.03 8.60
CA VAL A 89 12.76 3.13 7.80
C VAL A 89 13.82 3.88 8.59
#